data_AF-A0A7C2PVF5-F1
#
_entry.id   AF-A0A7C2PVF5-F1
#
_cell.length_a   1.000
_cell.length_b   1.000
_cell.length_c   1.000
_cell.angle_alpha   90.00
_cell.angle_beta   90.00
_cell.angle_gamma   90.00
#
_symmetry.space_group_name_H-M   'P 1'
#
loop_
_entity.id
_entity.type
_entity.pdbx_description
1 polymer ?
#
loop_
_entity_poly.entity_id
_entity_poly.type
_entity_poly.pdbx_seq_one_letter_code
_entity_poly.pdbx_strand_id
1 'polypeptide(L)'
;MPDLSDGVRTEEALGSATDLWAAYREGAYVPSVRPWLGYMMLLEKAQGSLRPVRPKEPHFRVFAEFSLSSYARRYEILLTKLLRERLYDGAALLLSDAVTGPNGGFEEPCAELAFARFAESLLSRVAATIRTM
;
A
#
# COMPACT_ATOMS: atom_id res chain seq x y z
N MET A 1 -12.07 -17.26 -10.38
CA MET A 1 -12.77 -15.97 -10.43
C MET A 1 -11.73 -14.90 -10.21
N PRO A 2 -11.65 -13.83 -11.04
CA PRO A 2 -10.88 -12.66 -10.66
C PRO A 2 -11.51 -12.13 -9.37
N ASP A 3 -10.69 -11.99 -8.33
CA ASP A 3 -11.12 -11.40 -7.07
C ASP A 3 -11.48 -9.93 -7.32
N LEU A 4 -12.75 -9.59 -7.07
CA LEU A 4 -13.29 -8.24 -7.17
C LEU A 4 -12.69 -7.29 -6.12
N SER A 5 -11.93 -7.81 -5.15
CA SER A 5 -11.31 -7.02 -4.09
C SER A 5 -10.21 -6.07 -4.58
N ASP A 6 -9.46 -6.39 -5.64
CA ASP A 6 -8.29 -5.62 -6.11
C ASP A 6 -8.64 -4.17 -6.51
N GLY A 7 -9.76 -4.01 -7.22
CA GLY A 7 -10.29 -2.68 -7.56
C GLY A 7 -10.75 -1.91 -6.33
N VAL A 8 -11.49 -2.58 -5.43
CA VAL A 8 -12.00 -1.98 -4.19
C VAL A 8 -10.86 -1.51 -3.28
N ARG A 9 -9.79 -2.30 -3.13
CA ARG A 9 -8.64 -1.91 -2.30
C ARG A 9 -7.83 -0.76 -2.90
N THR A 10 -7.74 -0.70 -4.22
CA THR A 10 -7.12 0.43 -4.92
C THR A 10 -7.89 1.72 -4.68
N GLU A 11 -9.21 1.68 -4.88
CA GLU A 11 -10.11 2.83 -4.64
C GLU A 11 -10.10 3.26 -3.18
N GLU A 12 -10.11 2.31 -2.24
CA GLU A 12 -10.06 2.57 -0.80
C GLU A 12 -8.76 3.25 -0.39
N ALA A 13 -7.60 2.78 -0.88
CA ALA A 13 -6.30 3.40 -0.56
C ALA A 13 -6.20 4.82 -1.12
N LEU A 14 -6.64 5.04 -2.37
CA LEU A 14 -6.64 6.37 -2.98
C LEU A 14 -7.62 7.32 -2.29
N GLY A 15 -8.85 6.87 -2.04
CA GLY A 15 -9.89 7.64 -1.37
C GLY A 15 -9.47 8.05 0.04
N SER A 16 -8.97 7.10 0.83
CA SER A 16 -8.52 7.35 2.21
C SER A 16 -7.43 8.42 2.28
N ALA A 17 -6.42 8.35 1.41
CA ALA A 17 -5.38 9.38 1.35
C ALA A 17 -5.94 10.74 0.92
N THR A 18 -6.76 10.74 -0.13
CA THR A 18 -7.34 11.96 -0.70
C THR A 18 -8.20 12.69 0.32
N ASP A 19 -9.06 11.97 1.03
CA ASP A 19 -9.96 12.51 2.03
C ASP A 19 -9.20 13.06 3.23
N LEU A 20 -8.16 12.34 3.70
CA LEU A 20 -7.34 12.81 4.82
C LEU A 20 -6.57 14.07 4.45
N TRP A 21 -6.00 14.15 3.25
CA TRP A 21 -5.30 15.36 2.80
C TRP A 21 -6.23 16.52 2.54
N ALA A 22 -7.46 16.26 2.07
CA ALA A 22 -8.50 17.28 1.98
C ALA A 22 -8.84 17.80 3.38
N ALA A 23 -9.15 16.92 4.34
CA ALA A 23 -9.45 17.31 5.72
C ALA A 23 -8.33 18.13 6.37
N TYR A 24 -7.06 17.76 6.13
CA TYR A 24 -5.91 18.53 6.61
C TYR A 24 -5.84 19.92 5.98
N ARG A 25 -6.00 20.02 4.66
CA ARG A 25 -5.97 21.29 3.93
C ARG A 25 -7.10 22.23 4.37
N GLU A 26 -8.29 21.70 4.61
CA GLU A 26 -9.45 22.48 5.06
C GLU A 26 -9.41 22.82 6.56
N GLY A 27 -8.38 22.39 7.30
CA GLY A 27 -8.24 22.69 8.72
C GLY A 27 -9.25 21.96 9.61
N ALA A 28 -9.74 20.80 9.18
CA ALA A 28 -10.68 19.98 9.97
C ALA A 28 -10.04 19.37 11.24
N TYR A 29 -8.71 19.31 11.28
CA TYR A 29 -7.94 18.94 12.47
C TYR A 29 -7.53 20.18 13.26
N VAL A 30 -7.20 19.99 14.55
CA VAL A 30 -6.55 21.04 15.34
C VAL A 30 -5.30 21.56 14.59
N PRO A 31 -4.98 22.86 14.68
CA PRO A 31 -3.77 23.40 14.06
C PRO A 31 -2.55 22.57 14.43
N SER A 32 -2.00 21.87 13.45
CA SER A 32 -0.97 20.85 13.66
C SER A 32 -0.04 20.76 12.46
N VAL A 33 1.18 20.29 12.73
CA VAL A 33 2.10 19.88 11.67
C VAL A 33 1.45 18.81 10.80
N ARG A 34 1.81 18.76 9.51
CA ARG A 34 1.30 17.73 8.60
C ARG A 34 1.49 16.34 9.24
N PRO A 35 0.42 15.54 9.41
CA PRO A 35 0.53 14.21 9.99
C PRO A 35 1.41 13.32 9.10
N TRP A 36 1.93 12.24 9.70
CA TRP A 36 2.53 11.15 8.93
C TRP A 36 1.42 10.16 8.57
N LEU A 37 1.35 9.78 7.29
CA LEU A 37 0.35 8.85 6.80
C LEU A 37 1.00 7.58 6.25
N GLY A 38 0.63 6.43 6.80
CA GLY A 38 1.13 5.13 6.40
C GLY A 38 0.06 4.22 5.82
N TYR A 39 0.42 3.37 4.85
CA TYR A 39 -0.44 2.29 4.35
C TYR A 39 0.27 0.94 4.39
N MET A 40 -0.30 -0.02 5.12
CA MET A 40 0.24 -1.38 5.18
C MET A 40 -0.76 -2.35 4.60
N MET A 41 -0.31 -3.22 3.71
CA MET A 41 -1.11 -4.27 3.10
C MET A 41 -0.53 -5.64 3.45
N LEU A 42 -1.37 -6.49 4.05
CA LEU A 42 -1.09 -7.91 4.25
C LEU A 42 -1.95 -8.70 3.27
N LEU A 43 -1.31 -9.44 2.38
CA LEU A 43 -1.97 -10.26 1.37
C LEU A 43 -1.74 -11.74 1.64
N GLU A 44 -2.80 -12.53 1.52
CA GLU A 44 -2.66 -13.98 1.59
C GLU A 44 -1.79 -14.50 0.43
N LYS A 45 -0.74 -15.23 0.77
CA LYS A 45 0.10 -15.97 -0.17
C LYS A 45 -0.59 -17.28 -0.56
N ALA A 46 -1.61 -17.17 -1.40
CA ALA A 46 -2.27 -18.30 -2.03
C ALA A 46 -1.89 -18.40 -3.51
N GLN A 47 -2.04 -19.60 -4.10
CA GLN A 47 -1.78 -19.81 -5.52
C GLN A 47 -2.63 -18.87 -6.41
N GLY A 48 -3.82 -18.44 -5.93
CA GLY A 48 -4.65 -17.44 -6.59
C GLY A 48 -4.00 -16.05 -6.66
N SER A 49 -3.39 -15.59 -5.56
CA SER A 49 -2.74 -14.27 -5.45
C SER A 49 -1.46 -14.16 -6.26
N LEU A 50 -0.80 -15.30 -6.51
CA LEU A 50 0.45 -15.39 -7.26
C LEU A 50 0.26 -15.66 -8.76
N ARG A 51 -0.94 -16.09 -9.19
CA ARG A 51 -1.20 -16.40 -10.60
C ARG A 51 -1.31 -15.11 -11.43
N PRO A 52 -0.65 -15.05 -12.61
CA PRO A 52 -0.86 -13.98 -13.58
C PRO A 52 -2.33 -13.83 -13.95
N VAL A 53 -2.86 -12.61 -13.84
CA VAL A 53 -4.21 -12.29 -14.31
C VAL A 53 -4.11 -11.60 -15.67
N ARG A 54 -4.74 -12.16 -16.70
CA ARG A 54 -4.82 -11.49 -18.01
C ARG A 54 -5.76 -10.29 -17.91
N PRO A 55 -5.29 -9.08 -18.19
CA PRO A 55 -6.15 -7.91 -18.23
C PRO A 55 -7.14 -8.02 -19.40
N LYS A 56 -8.35 -7.50 -19.21
CA LYS A 56 -9.31 -7.29 -20.30
C LYS A 56 -8.98 -5.95 -20.96
N GLU A 57 -8.73 -5.95 -22.27
CA GLU A 57 -8.39 -4.74 -23.04
C GLU A 57 -9.48 -4.42 -24.09
N PRO A 58 -10.76 -4.21 -23.71
CA PRO A 58 -11.84 -4.02 -24.68
C PRO A 58 -11.76 -2.69 -25.43
N HIS A 59 -11.14 -1.66 -24.83
CA HIS A 59 -11.14 -0.29 -25.37
C HIS A 59 -9.76 0.37 -25.40
N PHE A 60 -8.89 0.06 -24.44
CA PHE A 60 -7.54 0.61 -24.35
C PHE A 60 -6.54 -0.48 -23.96
N ARG A 61 -5.30 -0.34 -24.45
CA ARG A 61 -4.20 -1.21 -24.04
C ARG A 61 -3.81 -0.89 -22.60
N VAL A 62 -3.59 -1.92 -21.79
CA VAL A 62 -3.05 -1.71 -20.45
C VAL A 62 -1.56 -1.38 -20.53
N PHE A 63 -1.04 -0.65 -19.53
CA PHE A 63 0.41 -0.46 -19.44
C PHE A 63 1.11 -1.81 -19.25
N ALA A 64 2.33 -1.91 -19.81
CA ALA A 64 3.09 -3.16 -19.84
C ALA A 64 3.32 -3.76 -18.44
N GLU A 65 3.46 -2.91 -17.42
CA GLU A 65 3.63 -3.32 -16.01
C GLU A 65 2.43 -4.10 -15.43
N PHE A 66 1.24 -3.98 -16.04
CA PHE A 66 0.03 -4.71 -15.65
C PHE A 66 -0.26 -5.94 -16.54
N SER A 67 0.54 -6.17 -17.57
CA SER A 67 0.39 -7.34 -18.45
C SER A 67 0.94 -8.58 -17.75
N LEU A 68 0.10 -9.60 -17.55
CA LEU A 68 0.45 -10.85 -16.84
C LEU A 68 0.95 -10.67 -15.39
N SER A 69 0.63 -9.54 -14.76
CA SER A 69 0.97 -9.31 -13.35
C SER A 69 0.11 -10.21 -12.43
N SER A 70 0.72 -10.81 -11.42
CA SER A 70 -0.01 -11.40 -10.28
C SER A 70 -0.66 -10.30 -9.42
N TYR A 71 -1.60 -10.66 -8.55
CA TYR A 71 -2.20 -9.70 -7.61
C TYR A 71 -1.14 -9.07 -6.70
N ALA A 72 -0.20 -9.88 -6.20
CA ALA A 72 0.93 -9.36 -5.42
C ALA A 72 1.72 -8.28 -6.17
N ARG A 73 1.97 -8.48 -7.48
CA ARG A 73 2.67 -7.50 -8.32
C ARG A 73 1.84 -6.24 -8.56
N ARG A 74 0.52 -6.36 -8.69
CA ARG A 74 -0.37 -5.19 -8.85
C ARG A 74 -0.37 -4.31 -7.61
N TYR A 75 -0.44 -4.92 -6.43
CA TYR A 75 -0.35 -4.17 -5.17
C TYR A 75 1.03 -3.56 -4.94
N GLU A 76 2.10 -4.25 -5.35
CA GLU A 76 3.44 -3.65 -5.36
C GLU A 76 3.45 -2.36 -6.21
N ILE A 77 2.96 -2.43 -7.46
CA ILE A 77 2.88 -1.27 -8.36
C ILE A 77 2.03 -0.15 -7.75
N LEU A 78 0.86 -0.48 -7.19
CA LEU A 78 -0.03 0.48 -6.54
C LEU A 78 0.70 1.21 -5.40
N LEU A 79 1.22 0.47 -4.42
CA LEU A 79 1.85 1.05 -3.24
C LEU A 79 3.08 1.87 -3.59
N THR A 80 3.89 1.42 -4.55
CA THR A 80 5.00 2.21 -5.09
C THR A 80 4.50 3.53 -5.67
N LYS A 81 3.47 3.52 -6.52
CA LYS A 81 2.91 4.77 -7.08
C LYS A 81 2.35 5.68 -5.99
N LEU A 82 1.65 5.14 -5.00
CA LEU A 82 1.13 5.91 -3.86
C LEU A 82 2.23 6.64 -3.07
N LEU A 83 3.40 6.01 -2.87
CA LEU A 83 4.56 6.65 -2.27
C LEU A 83 5.18 7.73 -3.18
N ARG A 84 5.31 7.43 -4.47
CA ARG A 84 5.92 8.36 -5.43
C ARG A 84 5.08 9.62 -5.64
N GLU A 85 3.76 9.50 -5.61
CA GLU A 85 2.81 10.62 -5.64
C GLU A 85 2.66 11.34 -4.29
N ARG A 86 3.40 10.90 -3.24
CA ARG A 86 3.36 11.45 -1.87
C ARG A 86 1.98 11.44 -1.24
N LEU A 87 1.11 10.53 -1.69
CA LEU A 87 -0.17 10.26 -1.04
C LEU A 87 0.04 9.60 0.32
N TYR A 88 1.11 8.84 0.47
CA TYR A 88 1.56 8.25 1.72
C TYR A 88 3.03 8.59 1.99
N ASP A 89 3.39 8.69 3.27
CA ASP A 89 4.76 8.90 3.72
C ASP A 89 5.51 7.59 3.89
N GLY A 90 4.81 6.48 4.13
CA GLY A 90 5.37 5.13 4.19
C GLY A 90 4.36 4.08 3.75
N ALA A 91 4.82 3.03 3.09
CA ALA A 91 3.99 1.90 2.71
C ALA A 91 4.71 0.57 2.92
N ALA A 92 3.95 -0.48 3.23
CA ALA A 92 4.47 -1.83 3.40
C ALA A 92 3.58 -2.87 2.70
N LEU A 93 4.21 -3.87 2.07
CA LEU A 93 3.53 -5.01 1.44
C LEU A 93 4.07 -6.31 2.02
N LEU A 94 3.20 -7.06 2.68
CA LEU A 94 3.54 -8.33 3.32
C LEU A 94 2.72 -9.44 2.67
N LEU A 95 3.38 -10.54 2.33
CA LEU A 95 2.74 -11.76 1.85
C LEU A 95 2.84 -12.82 2.93
N SER A 96 1.72 -13.41 3.34
CA SER A 96 1.72 -14.43 4.40
C SER A 96 0.80 -15.58 4.04
N ASP A 97 1.23 -16.81 4.29
CA ASP A 97 0.43 -18.01 4.02
C ASP A 97 -0.33 -18.47 5.28
N ALA A 98 -1.38 -19.27 5.08
CA ALA A 98 -2.24 -19.74 6.17
C ALA A 98 -1.55 -20.70 7.17
N VAL A 99 -0.39 -21.27 6.81
CA VAL A 99 0.34 -22.26 7.62
C VAL A 99 1.34 -21.57 8.55
N THR A 100 2.19 -20.69 8.00
CA THR A 100 3.24 -19.99 8.75
C THR A 100 2.78 -18.64 9.30
N GLY A 101 1.79 -18.03 8.66
CA GLY A 101 1.27 -16.70 9.00
C GLY A 101 0.78 -16.54 10.43
N PRO A 102 0.00 -17.48 11.00
CA PRO A 102 -0.41 -17.39 12.40
C PRO A 102 0.75 -17.33 13.40
N ASN A 103 1.95 -17.80 13.00
CA ASN A 103 3.17 -17.77 13.81
C ASN A 103 4.10 -16.60 13.42
N GLY A 104 3.60 -15.63 12.65
CA GLY A 104 4.37 -14.47 12.20
C GLY A 104 5.22 -14.69 10.95
N GLY A 105 5.00 -15.78 10.21
CA GLY A 105 5.64 -16.00 8.92
C GLY A 105 5.12 -15.04 7.85
N PHE A 106 6.02 -14.27 7.22
CA PHE A 106 5.70 -13.41 6.09
C PHE A 106 6.89 -13.25 5.14
N GLU A 107 6.61 -12.80 3.94
CA GLU A 107 7.57 -12.46 2.88
C GLU A 107 7.33 -11.02 2.41
N GLU A 108 8.42 -10.36 2.02
CA GLU A 108 8.42 -9.00 1.51
C GLU A 108 8.83 -9.03 0.04
N PRO A 109 7.91 -8.89 -0.92
CA PRO A 109 8.20 -9.05 -2.34
C PRO A 109 9.00 -7.87 -2.91
N CYS A 110 9.06 -6.74 -2.21
CA CYS A 110 9.75 -5.53 -2.63
C CYS A 110 10.47 -4.89 -1.44
N ALA A 111 11.79 -4.69 -1.56
CA ALA A 111 12.61 -4.10 -0.50
C ALA A 111 12.24 -2.64 -0.18
N GLU A 112 11.67 -1.90 -1.14
CA GLU A 112 11.16 -0.54 -0.90
C GLU A 112 9.90 -0.55 -0.02
N LEU A 113 9.08 -1.61 -0.15
CA LEU A 113 7.85 -1.80 0.60
C LEU A 113 8.04 -2.73 1.81
N ALA A 114 9.28 -2.85 2.30
CA ALA A 114 9.59 -3.64 3.48
C ALA A 114 9.01 -2.97 4.73
N PHE A 115 8.51 -3.77 5.68
CA PHE A 115 7.98 -3.30 6.94
C PHE A 115 9.02 -2.51 7.74
N ALA A 116 10.29 -2.91 7.68
CA ALA A 116 11.37 -2.19 8.32
C ALA A 116 11.43 -0.71 7.88
N ARG A 117 11.28 -0.44 6.57
CA ARG A 117 11.28 0.94 6.02
C ARG A 117 10.06 1.72 6.47
N PHE A 118 8.89 1.10 6.45
CA PHE A 118 7.66 1.68 6.96
C PHE A 118 7.81 2.08 8.43
N ALA A 119 8.29 1.16 9.27
CA ALA A 119 8.49 1.36 10.70
C ALA A 119 9.56 2.42 10.98
N GLU A 120 10.70 2.40 10.27
CA GLU A 120 11.74 3.42 10.36
C GLU A 120 11.16 4.82 10.11
N SER A 121 10.33 4.99 9.08
CA SER A 121 9.77 6.31 8.76
C SER A 121 8.78 6.80 9.82
N LEU A 122 7.98 5.90 10.39
CA LEU A 122 7.06 6.21 11.49
C LEU A 122 7.83 6.58 12.76
N LEU A 123 8.80 5.76 13.17
CA LEU A 123 9.63 6.02 14.34
C LEU A 123 10.39 7.33 14.21
N SER A 124 10.91 7.63 13.01
CA SER A 124 11.58 8.90 12.73
C SER A 124 10.63 10.09 12.91
N ARG A 125 9.37 9.97 12.45
CA ARG A 125 8.35 11.00 12.70
C ARG A 125 8.08 11.18 14.18
N VAL A 126 7.85 10.08 14.92
CA VAL A 126 7.55 10.13 16.35
C VAL A 126 8.71 10.78 17.12
N ALA A 127 9.95 10.36 16.84
CA ALA A 127 11.14 10.91 17.46
C ALA A 127 11.31 12.41 17.17
N ALA A 128 10.98 12.86 15.96
CA ALA A 128 11.01 14.29 15.62
C ALA A 128 9.98 15.09 16.42
N THR A 129 8.77 14.56 16.60
CA THR A 129 7.71 15.21 17.39
C THR A 129 8.06 15.30 18.87
N ILE A 130 8.63 14.24 19.45
CA ILE A 130 9.05 14.24 20.87
C ILE A 130 10.12 15.30 21.13
N ARG A 131 11.06 15.51 20.18
CA ARG A 131 12.12 16.52 20.32
C ARG A 131 11.62 17.96 20.25
N THR A 132 10.43 18.18 19.71
CA THR A 132 9.81 19.50 19.58
C THR A 132 8.84 19.85 20.71
N MET A 133 8.52 18.88 21.57
CA MET A 133 7.74 19.06 22.82
C MET A 133 8.67 19.34 23.99
#